data_AF-A0A2M7K5R5-F1
#
_entry.id   AF-A0A2M7K5R5-F1
#
_cell.length_a   1.000
_cell.length_b   1.000
_cell.length_c   1.000
_cell.angle_alpha   90.00
_cell.angle_beta   90.00
_cell.angle_gamma   90.00
#
_symmetry.space_group_name_H-M   'P 1'
#
loop_
_entity.id
_entity.type
_entity.pdbx_description
1 polymer ?
#
loop_
_entity_poly.entity_id
_entity_poly.type
_entity_poly.pdbx_seq_one_letter_code
_entity_poly.pdbx_strand_id
1 'polypeptide(L)'
;PPRYRYMFPFMIVGDWLGSYKIINKTELALSRMSKRTSLPPESNFAKETLITNYNLYENYFFDFMPQIIEMVENKFDIKIY
;
A
#
# COMPACT_ATOMS: atom_id res chain seq x y z
N PRO A 1 -10.23 -13.47 -3.68
CA PRO A 1 -11.51 -13.34 -4.40
C PRO A 1 -11.32 -13.36 -5.93
N PRO A 2 -12.24 -13.91 -6.73
CA PRO A 2 -12.09 -14.08 -8.18
C PRO A 2 -11.71 -12.78 -8.93
N ARG A 3 -12.28 -11.64 -8.54
CA ARG A 3 -11.99 -10.32 -9.13
C ARG A 3 -10.54 -9.84 -8.91
N TYR A 4 -9.92 -10.19 -7.80
CA TYR A 4 -8.53 -9.82 -7.53
C TYR A 4 -7.57 -10.50 -8.52
N ARG A 5 -7.81 -11.77 -8.86
CA ARG A 5 -6.98 -12.51 -9.82
C ARG A 5 -6.97 -11.86 -11.21
N TYR A 6 -8.06 -11.21 -11.62
CA TYR A 6 -8.12 -10.48 -12.89
C TYR A 6 -7.45 -9.10 -12.81
N MET A 7 -7.50 -8.42 -11.67
CA MET A 7 -6.91 -7.08 -11.51
C MET A 7 -5.40 -7.13 -11.32
N PHE A 8 -4.91 -8.17 -10.64
CA PHE A 8 -3.52 -8.29 -10.22
C PHE A 8 -2.48 -8.18 -11.36
N PRO A 9 -2.65 -8.83 -12.53
CA PRO A 9 -1.71 -8.64 -13.64
C PRO A 9 -1.60 -7.19 -14.12
N PHE A 10 -2.72 -6.45 -14.15
CA PHE A 10 -2.71 -5.04 -14.54
C PHE A 10 -2.05 -4.14 -13.49
N MET A 11 -2.12 -4.52 -12.20
CA MET A 11 -1.39 -3.81 -11.14
C MET A 11 0.12 -3.93 -11.32
N ILE A 12 0.59 -5.12 -11.73
CA ILE A 12 2.01 -5.37 -12.01
C ILE A 12 2.44 -4.61 -13.26
N VAL A 13 1.74 -4.81 -14.39
CA VAL A 13 2.09 -4.17 -15.68
C VAL A 13 2.05 -2.63 -15.57
N GLY A 14 1.10 -2.10 -14.81
CA GLY A 14 0.97 -0.66 -14.60
C GLY A 14 1.86 -0.09 -13.50
N ASP A 15 2.72 -0.88 -12.86
CA ASP A 15 3.55 -0.50 -11.72
C ASP A 15 2.79 0.29 -10.64
N TRP A 16 1.62 -0.22 -10.25
CA TRP A 16 0.75 0.52 -9.33
C TRP A 16 1.46 0.75 -7.99
N LEU A 17 2.16 -0.28 -7.48
CA LEU A 17 2.92 -0.17 -6.24
C LEU A 17 4.08 0.83 -6.36
N GLY A 18 4.85 0.80 -7.45
CA GLY A 18 5.92 1.77 -7.67
C GLY A 18 5.39 3.20 -7.86
N SER A 19 4.16 3.35 -8.34
CA SER A 19 3.52 4.67 -8.43
C SER A 19 3.20 5.29 -7.06
N TYR A 20 3.00 4.47 -6.01
CA TYR A 20 2.64 4.95 -4.67
C TYR A 20 3.78 5.68 -3.95
N LYS A 21 5.01 5.62 -4.47
CA LYS A 21 6.11 6.48 -4.01
C LYS A 21 5.81 7.98 -4.17
N ILE A 22 4.85 8.32 -5.04
CA ILE A 22 4.39 9.69 -5.26
C ILE A 22 3.09 9.89 -4.49
N ILE A 23 3.09 10.76 -3.48
CA ILE A 23 1.92 11.02 -2.61
C ILE A 23 0.65 11.32 -3.41
N ASN A 24 0.73 12.11 -4.47
CA ASN A 24 -0.43 12.43 -5.32
C ASN A 24 -0.98 11.22 -6.08
N LYS A 25 -0.14 10.22 -6.39
CA LYS A 25 -0.59 8.97 -7.01
C LYS A 25 -1.28 8.06 -5.98
N THR A 26 -0.81 8.09 -4.73
CA THR A 26 -1.47 7.41 -3.60
C THR A 26 -2.85 8.02 -3.33
N GLU A 27 -2.96 9.35 -3.30
CA GLU A 27 -4.26 10.04 -3.19
C GLU A 27 -5.21 9.64 -4.34
N LEU A 28 -4.71 9.64 -5.57
CA LEU A 28 -5.50 9.25 -6.74
C LEU A 28 -5.99 7.78 -6.64
N ALA A 29 -5.17 6.88 -6.10
CA ALA A 29 -5.57 5.50 -5.87
C ALA A 29 -6.72 5.41 -4.85
N LEU A 30 -6.60 6.12 -3.71
CA LEU A 30 -7.66 6.21 -2.70
C LEU A 30 -8.96 6.81 -3.28
N SER A 31 -8.85 7.88 -4.08
CA SER A 31 -9.97 8.51 -4.77
C SER A 31 -10.66 7.56 -5.77
N ARG A 32 -9.91 6.70 -6.45
CA ARG A 32 -10.47 5.68 -7.35
C ARG A 32 -11.13 4.53 -6.57
N MET A 33 -10.59 4.18 -5.42
CA MET A 33 -11.13 3.13 -4.56
C MET A 33 -12.45 3.55 -3.92
N SER A 34 -12.59 4.78 -3.44
CA SER A 34 -13.84 5.29 -2.83
C SER A 34 -15.03 5.21 -3.79
N LYS A 35 -14.79 5.26 -5.11
CA LYS A 35 -15.83 5.08 -6.14
C LYS A 35 -16.33 3.64 -6.28
N ARG A 36 -15.62 2.65 -5.71
CA ARG A 36 -15.82 1.21 -5.97
C ARG A 36 -15.90 0.37 -4.70
N THR A 37 -15.65 0.95 -3.53
CA THR A 37 -15.63 0.26 -2.23
C THR A 37 -16.37 1.11 -1.18
N SER A 38 -16.42 0.63 0.06
CA SER A 38 -16.96 1.38 1.20
C SER A 38 -16.01 2.48 1.73
N LEU A 39 -14.89 2.74 1.04
CA LEU A 39 -13.94 3.77 1.45
C LEU A 39 -14.60 5.16 1.29
N PRO A 40 -14.54 6.05 2.29
CA PRO A 40 -15.14 7.37 2.20
C PRO A 40 -14.42 8.24 1.15
N PRO A 41 -15.09 9.23 0.55
CA PRO A 41 -14.53 10.14 -0.46
C PRO A 41 -13.60 11.22 0.14
N GLU A 42 -12.77 10.85 1.11
CA GLU A 42 -11.93 11.74 1.92
C GLU A 42 -10.44 11.59 1.57
N SER A 43 -10.12 11.34 0.29
CA SER A 43 -8.75 11.09 -0.16
C SER A 43 -7.83 12.30 0.09
N ASN A 44 -8.36 13.52 0.00
CA ASN A 44 -7.62 14.73 0.35
C ASN A 44 -7.23 14.77 1.83
N PHE A 45 -8.16 14.45 2.73
CA PHE A 45 -7.89 14.38 4.17
C PHE A 45 -6.82 13.31 4.47
N ALA A 46 -6.91 12.14 3.83
CA ALA A 46 -5.92 11.08 3.95
C ALA A 46 -4.52 11.54 3.47
N LYS A 47 -4.46 12.27 2.36
CA LYS A 47 -3.22 12.84 1.82
C LYS A 47 -2.58 13.82 2.80
N GLU A 48 -3.35 14.77 3.34
CA GLU A 48 -2.83 15.76 4.30
C GLU A 48 -2.36 15.07 5.61
N THR A 49 -3.11 14.07 6.07
CA THR A 49 -2.72 13.25 7.24
C THR A 49 -1.41 12.51 6.99
N LEU A 50 -1.25 11.91 5.80
CA LEU A 50 -0.03 11.22 5.39
C LEU A 50 1.18 12.17 5.35
N ILE A 51 1.03 13.35 4.76
CA ILE A 51 2.11 14.36 4.69
C ILE A 51 2.49 14.83 6.10
N THR A 52 1.51 15.16 6.92
CA THR A 52 1.71 15.68 8.29
C THR A 52 2.46 14.68 9.17
N ASN A 53 2.21 13.39 8.98
CA ASN A 53 2.75 12.32 9.82
C ASN A 53 3.74 11.42 9.07
N TYR A 54 4.32 11.88 7.95
CA TYR A 54 5.11 11.01 7.07
C TYR A 54 6.24 10.31 7.82
N ASN A 55 7.03 11.07 8.58
CA ASN A 55 8.15 10.52 9.37
C ASN A 55 7.68 9.50 10.43
N LEU A 56 6.49 9.69 11.00
CA LEU A 56 5.93 8.75 11.96
C LEU A 56 5.60 7.40 11.29
N TYR A 57 4.92 7.46 10.14
CA TYR A 57 4.60 6.26 9.37
C TYR A 57 5.85 5.57 8.81
N GLU A 58 6.85 6.35 8.41
CA GLU A 58 8.14 5.83 7.96
C GLU A 58 8.85 5.06 9.08
N ASN A 59 8.93 5.63 10.29
CA ASN A 59 9.51 4.94 11.44
C ASN A 59 8.74 3.65 11.75
N TYR A 60 7.41 3.71 11.81
CA TYR A 60 6.60 2.51 12.03
C TYR A 60 6.79 1.45 10.95
N PHE A 61 6.98 1.85 9.70
CA PHE A 61 7.27 0.92 8.62
C PHE A 61 8.60 0.22 8.82
N PHE A 62 9.68 0.96 9.11
CA PHE A 62 11.00 0.38 9.33
C PHE A 62 11.10 -0.43 10.62
N ASP A 63 10.30 -0.11 11.64
CA ASP A 63 10.21 -0.89 12.88
C ASP A 63 9.42 -2.20 12.69
N PHE A 64 8.39 -2.19 11.85
CA PHE A 64 7.47 -3.32 11.69
C PHE A 64 7.86 -4.30 10.58
N MET A 65 8.37 -3.81 9.45
CA MET A 65 8.67 -4.66 8.29
C MET A 65 9.66 -5.80 8.59
N PRO A 66 10.73 -5.61 9.38
CA PRO A 66 11.61 -6.71 9.78
C PRO A 66 10.87 -7.87 10.45
N GLN A 67 9.85 -7.58 11.25
CA GLN A 67 9.05 -8.59 11.96
C GLN A 67 8.18 -9.40 10.99
N ILE A 68 7.62 -8.74 9.96
CA ILE A 68 6.85 -9.42 8.91
C ILE A 68 7.75 -10.35 8.10
N ILE A 69 8.93 -9.87 7.72
CA ILE A 69 9.93 -10.67 7.02
C ILE A 69 10.26 -11.91 7.83
N GLU A 70 10.67 -11.75 9.09
CA GLU A 70 11.05 -12.86 9.97
C GLU A 70 9.91 -13.88 10.09
N MET A 71 8.67 -13.40 10.27
CA MET A 71 7.51 -14.28 10.33
C MET A 71 7.31 -15.08 9.02
N VAL A 72 7.48 -14.46 7.86
CA VAL A 72 7.32 -15.15 6.56
C VAL A 72 8.44 -16.14 6.33
N GLU A 73 9.69 -15.76 6.60
CA GLU A 73 10.85 -16.64 6.48
C GLU A 73 10.68 -17.88 7.36
N ASN A 74 10.34 -17.69 8.64
CA ASN A 74 10.14 -18.78 9.59
C ASN A 74 8.94 -19.68 9.22
N LYS A 75 7.86 -19.09 8.67
CA LYS A 75 6.65 -19.84 8.36
C LYS A 75 6.77 -20.68 7.08
N PHE A 76 7.52 -20.19 6.10
CA PHE A 76 7.61 -20.82 4.78
C PHE A 76 8.97 -21.47 4.51
N ASP A 77 9.91 -21.39 5.47
CA ASP A 77 11.28 -21.90 5.36
C ASP A 77 11.99 -21.40 4.09
N ILE A 78 11.81 -20.09 3.84
CA ILE A 78 12.44 -19.38 2.72
C ILE A 78 13.32 -18.27 3.27
N LYS A 79 14.37 -17.89 2.53
CA LYS A 79 15.13 -16.67 2.78
C LYS A 79 14.71 -15.62 1.77
N ILE A 80 14.34 -14.44 2.26
CA ILE A 80 13.97 -13.29 1.42
C ILE A 80 15.21 -12.45 1.07
N TYR A 81 16.39 -12.81 1.60
CA TYR A 81 17.69 -12.17 1.31
C TYR A 81 18.83 -13.19 1.19
#